data_AF-A0A2G9T4G9-F1
#
_entry.id   AF-A0A2G9T4G9-F1
#
_cell.length_a   1.000
_cell.length_b   1.000
_cell.length_c   1.000
_cell.angle_alpha   90.00
_cell.angle_beta   90.00
_cell.angle_gamma   90.00
#
_symmetry.space_group_name_H-M   'P 1'
#
loop_
_entity.id
_entity.type
_entity.pdbx_description
1 polymer ?
#
loop_
_entity_poly.entity_id
_entity_poly.type
_entity_poly.pdbx_seq_one_letter_code
_entity_poly.pdbx_strand_id
1 'polypeptide(L)'
;MTPGELMAFLVTAQTIQRSLSQLSVVFGTALKGWTAGARAFEFVNLHPSIRNDDGVCIAYHSLYGEVRFENVAFAYPTRPHHQVFECLNLTIPAGKVVALCGPSGEGKSTITSLLERFYEPHAGRVLLDNQDLRTLNLQWLRGQ
;
A
#
# COMPACT_ATOMS: atom_id res chain seq x y z
N MET A 1 -68.17 7.52 20.95
CA MET A 1 -67.26 6.46 20.49
C MET A 1 -68.10 5.24 20.18
N THR A 2 -68.33 4.99 18.90
CA THR A 2 -68.96 3.72 18.49
C THR A 2 -67.92 2.59 18.60
N PRO A 3 -68.32 1.35 18.85
CA PRO A 3 -67.40 0.21 18.87
C PRO A 3 -66.54 0.08 17.61
N GLY A 4 -67.06 0.54 16.44
CA GLY A 4 -66.32 0.57 15.18
C GLY A 4 -65.16 1.58 15.14
N GLU A 5 -65.33 2.76 15.73
CA GLU A 5 -64.27 3.78 15.84
C GLU A 5 -63.11 3.31 16.72
N LEU A 6 -63.42 2.61 17.81
CA LEU A 6 -62.40 2.04 18.70
C LEU A 6 -61.60 0.95 18.01
N MET A 7 -62.25 0.07 17.25
CA MET A 7 -61.57 -0.96 16.46
C MET A 7 -60.68 -0.36 15.37
N ALA A 8 -61.16 0.68 14.67
CA ALA A 8 -60.36 1.40 13.68
C ALA A 8 -59.12 2.03 14.34
N PHE A 9 -59.27 2.68 15.49
CA PHE A 9 -58.16 3.24 16.25
C PHE A 9 -57.12 2.17 16.64
N LEU A 10 -57.56 1.03 17.19
CA LEU A 10 -56.65 -0.05 17.59
C LEU A 10 -55.86 -0.64 16.40
N VAL A 11 -56.49 -0.82 15.24
CA VAL A 11 -55.82 -1.30 14.02
C VAL A 11 -54.82 -0.28 13.49
N THR A 12 -55.16 1.02 13.52
CA THR A 12 -54.21 2.08 13.13
C THR A 12 -53.01 2.14 14.08
N ALA A 13 -53.23 1.99 15.39
CA ALA A 13 -52.16 1.95 16.38
C ALA A 13 -51.20 0.76 16.17
N GLN A 14 -51.73 -0.43 15.87
CA GLN A 14 -50.91 -1.59 15.52
C GLN A 14 -50.09 -1.39 14.24
N THR A 15 -50.67 -0.72 13.24
CA THR A 15 -49.95 -0.36 12.00
C THR A 15 -48.79 0.58 12.30
N ILE A 16 -49.02 1.62 13.11
CA ILE A 16 -47.98 2.57 13.55
C ILE A 16 -46.85 1.84 14.30
N GLN A 17 -47.19 0.93 15.22
CA GLN A 17 -46.19 0.15 15.95
C GLN A 17 -45.30 -0.69 15.01
N ARG A 18 -45.88 -1.33 13.99
CA ARG A 18 -45.12 -2.11 13.00
C ARG A 18 -44.19 -1.22 12.18
N SER A 19 -44.66 -0.06 11.72
CA SER A 19 -43.83 0.90 10.97
C SER A 19 -42.68 1.45 11.82
N LEU A 20 -42.92 1.75 13.10
CA LEU A 20 -41.88 2.21 14.01
C LEU A 20 -40.79 1.13 14.23
N SER A 21 -41.21 -0.13 14.36
CA SER A 21 -40.27 -1.26 14.45
C SER A 21 -39.40 -1.40 13.19
N GLN A 22 -39.99 -1.26 12.01
CA GLN A 22 -39.25 -1.29 10.74
C GLN A 22 -38.23 -0.15 10.61
N LEU A 23 -38.59 1.07 11.05
CA LEU A 23 -37.65 2.19 11.09
C LEU A 23 -36.44 1.91 11.98
N SER A 24 -36.65 1.25 13.13
CA SER A 24 -35.55 0.86 14.02
C SER A 24 -34.59 -0.13 13.34
N VAL A 25 -35.10 -1.07 12.55
CA VAL A 25 -34.27 -2.03 11.81
C VAL A 25 -33.48 -1.32 10.72
N VAL A 26 -34.14 -0.46 9.93
CA VAL A 26 -33.50 0.32 8.85
C VAL A 26 -32.45 1.28 9.41
N PHE A 27 -32.69 1.89 10.58
CA PHE A 27 -31.70 2.73 11.25
C PHE A 27 -30.44 1.94 11.60
N GLY A 28 -30.60 0.72 12.15
CA GLY A 28 -29.49 -0.17 12.44
C GLY A 28 -28.70 -0.58 11.19
N THR A 29 -29.37 -0.86 10.08
CA THR A 29 -28.69 -1.20 8.81
C THR A 29 -28.05 0.03 8.16
N ALA A 30 -28.67 1.21 8.26
CA ALA A 30 -28.11 2.46 7.77
C ALA A 30 -26.80 2.82 8.49
N LEU A 31 -26.77 2.73 9.83
CA LEU A 31 -25.55 2.95 10.60
C LEU A 31 -24.43 1.96 10.22
N LYS A 32 -24.76 0.67 10.06
CA LYS A 32 -23.81 -0.34 9.57
C LYS A 32 -23.31 -0.01 8.16
N GLY A 33 -24.20 0.43 7.28
CA GLY A 33 -23.87 0.88 5.93
C GLY A 33 -22.91 2.06 5.93
N TRP A 34 -23.16 3.09 6.76
CA TRP A 34 -22.29 4.24 6.87
C TRP A 34 -20.90 3.90 7.42
N THR A 35 -20.81 3.08 8.45
CA THR A 35 -19.51 2.66 9.03
C THR A 35 -18.72 1.72 8.11
N ALA A 36 -19.40 0.87 7.34
CA ALA A 36 -18.77 0.07 6.29
C ALA A 36 -18.30 0.96 5.13
N GLY A 37 -19.14 1.92 4.71
CA GLY A 37 -18.82 2.90 3.68
C GLY A 37 -17.61 3.75 4.04
N ALA A 38 -17.54 4.26 5.27
CA ALA A 38 -16.40 5.03 5.75
C ALA A 38 -15.07 4.26 5.61
N ARG A 39 -15.05 2.96 5.99
CA ARG A 39 -13.87 2.09 5.81
C ARG A 39 -13.54 1.82 4.35
N ALA A 40 -14.55 1.66 3.49
CA ALA A 40 -14.31 1.50 2.06
C ALA A 40 -13.67 2.76 1.46
N PHE A 41 -14.17 3.94 1.82
CA PHE A 41 -13.60 5.21 1.37
C PHE A 41 -12.20 5.49 1.94
N GLU A 42 -11.86 4.96 3.11
CA GLU A 42 -10.50 5.04 3.66
C GLU A 42 -9.48 4.37 2.71
N PHE A 43 -9.80 3.19 2.18
CA PHE A 43 -8.94 2.50 1.21
C PHE A 43 -8.96 3.17 -0.18
N VAL A 44 -10.12 3.62 -0.64
CA VAL A 44 -10.24 4.29 -1.95
C VAL A 44 -9.43 5.58 -2.00
N ASN A 45 -9.38 6.33 -0.90
CA ASN A 45 -8.63 7.58 -0.80
C ASN A 45 -7.18 7.39 -0.34
N LEU A 46 -6.72 6.14 -0.17
CA LEU A 46 -5.33 5.86 0.21
C LEU A 46 -4.41 6.18 -0.96
N HIS A 47 -3.49 7.12 -0.75
CA HIS A 47 -2.47 7.45 -1.74
C HIS A 47 -1.23 6.58 -1.49
N PRO A 48 -0.74 5.83 -2.50
CA PRO A 48 0.45 5.01 -2.33
C PRO A 48 1.69 5.89 -2.16
N SER A 49 2.58 5.51 -1.23
CA SER A 49 3.83 6.23 -0.96
C SER A 49 4.82 6.16 -2.13
N ILE A 50 4.84 5.03 -2.85
CA ILE A 50 5.63 4.83 -4.06
C ILE A 50 4.67 4.82 -5.25
N ARG A 51 4.83 5.78 -6.16
CA ARG A 51 3.99 5.89 -7.37
C ARG A 51 4.56 5.04 -8.50
N ASN A 52 3.66 4.40 -9.26
CA ASN A 52 4.05 3.46 -10.31
C ASN A 52 4.44 4.14 -11.64
N ASP A 53 3.87 5.31 -11.95
CA ASP A 53 3.77 5.79 -13.36
C ASP A 53 4.51 7.10 -13.67
N ASP A 54 5.13 7.74 -12.67
CA ASP A 54 5.63 9.12 -12.79
C ASP A 54 7.12 9.21 -13.20
N GLY A 55 7.72 8.12 -13.67
CA GLY A 55 9.18 8.03 -13.88
C GLY A 55 9.65 7.99 -15.34
N VAL A 56 10.95 8.15 -15.53
CA VAL A 56 11.64 8.07 -16.83
C VAL A 56 11.99 6.62 -17.16
N CYS A 57 11.99 6.25 -18.44
CA CYS A 57 12.50 4.97 -18.90
C CYS A 57 13.88 5.17 -19.53
N ILE A 58 14.83 4.26 -19.24
CA ILE A 58 16.14 4.30 -19.90
C ILE A 58 15.98 3.70 -21.30
N ALA A 59 16.47 4.42 -22.32
CA ALA A 59 16.46 3.90 -23.68
C ALA A 59 17.35 2.64 -23.79
N TYR A 60 16.90 1.63 -24.52
CA TYR A 60 17.58 0.33 -24.65
C TYR A 60 19.07 0.43 -25.01
N HIS A 61 19.46 1.40 -25.83
CA HIS A 61 20.86 1.59 -26.23
C HIS A 61 21.77 2.13 -25.12
N SER A 62 21.19 2.61 -24.01
CA SER A 62 21.91 3.16 -22.85
C SER A 62 21.78 2.28 -21.60
N LEU A 63 21.06 1.15 -21.70
CA LEU A 63 20.87 0.20 -20.61
C LEU A 63 21.99 -0.84 -20.64
N TYR A 64 22.94 -0.74 -19.72
CA TYR A 64 24.05 -1.68 -19.54
C TYR A 64 23.79 -2.67 -18.39
N GLY A 65 23.02 -2.26 -17.37
CA GLY A 65 22.66 -3.09 -16.22
C GLY A 65 23.66 -3.04 -15.07
N GLU A 66 24.44 -1.97 -14.92
CA GLU A 66 25.23 -1.75 -13.70
C GLU A 66 24.32 -1.29 -12.56
N VAL A 67 24.41 -1.96 -11.40
CA VAL A 67 23.65 -1.58 -10.21
C VAL A 67 24.61 -1.11 -9.12
N ARG A 68 24.29 0.03 -8.49
CA ARG A 68 25.09 0.61 -7.40
C ARG A 68 24.25 1.03 -6.22
N PHE A 69 24.61 0.54 -5.04
CA PHE A 69 24.13 1.02 -3.75
C PHE A 69 25.17 1.99 -3.19
N GLU A 70 24.75 3.21 -2.88
CA GLU A 70 25.63 4.25 -2.35
C GLU A 70 25.13 4.74 -0.98
N ASN A 71 25.91 4.47 0.06
CA ASN A 71 25.65 4.85 1.45
C ASN A 71 24.21 4.58 1.89
N VAL A 72 23.71 3.40 1.52
CA VAL A 72 22.30 3.05 1.73
C VAL A 72 22.06 2.72 3.19
N ALA A 73 21.15 3.47 3.82
CA ALA A 73 20.63 3.20 5.14
C ALA A 73 19.16 2.78 5.05
N PHE A 74 18.79 1.66 5.67
CA PHE A 74 17.45 1.11 5.57
C PHE A 74 17.00 0.36 6.82
N ALA A 75 15.71 0.52 7.14
CA ALA A 75 14.99 -0.25 8.14
C ALA A 75 13.59 -0.53 7.57
N TYR A 76 13.00 -1.67 7.91
CA TYR A 76 11.63 -1.96 7.47
C TYR A 76 10.63 -1.05 8.19
N PRO A 77 9.57 -0.54 7.52
CA PRO A 77 8.55 0.29 8.17
C PRO A 77 7.85 -0.39 9.35
N THR A 78 7.76 -1.72 9.33
CA THR A 78 7.18 -2.53 10.41
C THR A 78 8.08 -2.61 11.64
N ARG A 79 9.38 -2.32 11.51
CA ARG A 79 10.40 -2.39 12.58
C ARG A 79 11.42 -1.24 12.42
N PRO A 80 11.02 0.02 12.64
CA PRO A 80 11.86 1.19 12.34
C PRO A 80 13.11 1.26 13.23
N HIS A 81 13.08 0.70 14.44
CA HIS A 81 14.21 0.65 15.36
C HIS A 81 15.27 -0.40 15.01
N HIS A 82 14.97 -1.31 14.08
CA HIS A 82 15.89 -2.35 13.65
C HIS A 82 16.47 -1.98 12.28
N GLN A 83 17.61 -1.30 12.30
CA GLN A 83 18.34 -0.99 11.07
C GLN A 83 18.87 -2.28 10.45
N VAL A 84 18.53 -2.49 9.17
CA VAL A 84 19.05 -3.60 8.37
C VAL A 84 20.37 -3.20 7.74
N PHE A 85 20.45 -1.96 7.24
CA PHE A 85 21.67 -1.37 6.70
C PHE A 85 21.89 0.01 7.31
N GLU A 86 23.11 0.29 7.72
CA GLU A 86 23.54 1.63 8.19
C GLU A 86 24.24 2.42 7.08
N CYS A 87 25.11 1.76 6.32
CA CYS A 87 25.88 2.36 5.23
C CYS A 87 26.29 1.30 4.20
N LEU A 88 25.31 0.72 3.50
CA LEU A 88 25.58 -0.28 2.47
C LEU A 88 26.14 0.39 1.21
N ASN A 89 27.35 0.00 0.83
CA ASN A 89 27.97 0.32 -0.44
C ASN A 89 28.24 -0.98 -1.21
N LEU A 90 27.62 -1.14 -2.37
CA LEU A 90 27.71 -2.35 -3.19
C LEU A 90 27.65 -1.97 -4.67
N THR A 91 28.53 -2.54 -5.48
CA THR A 91 28.52 -2.39 -6.93
C THR A 91 28.38 -3.76 -7.57
N ILE A 92 27.37 -3.91 -8.42
CA ILE A 92 27.11 -5.09 -9.24
C ILE A 92 27.40 -4.69 -10.68
N PRO A 93 28.54 -5.10 -11.25
CA PRO A 93 28.91 -4.72 -12.60
C PRO A 93 27.96 -5.34 -13.63
N ALA A 94 27.73 -4.61 -14.73
CA ALA A 94 26.96 -5.08 -15.87
C ALA A 94 27.49 -6.43 -16.40
N GLY A 95 26.57 -7.36 -16.66
CA GLY A 95 26.88 -8.67 -17.23
C GLY A 95 27.69 -9.62 -16.33
N LYS A 96 27.81 -9.32 -15.02
CA LYS A 96 28.48 -10.19 -14.05
C LYS A 96 27.49 -10.81 -13.09
N VAL A 97 27.78 -12.04 -12.68
CA VAL A 97 27.05 -12.73 -11.60
C VAL A 97 27.76 -12.43 -10.29
N VAL A 98 27.07 -11.79 -9.36
CA VAL A 98 27.58 -11.49 -8.02
C VAL A 98 26.82 -12.34 -7.00
N ALA A 99 27.55 -13.11 -6.20
CA ALA A 99 26.97 -13.93 -5.14
C ALA A 99 26.89 -13.13 -3.82
N LEU A 100 25.71 -13.07 -3.23
CA LEU A 100 25.48 -12.46 -1.92
C LEU A 100 25.51 -13.53 -0.83
N CYS A 101 26.56 -13.54 -0.01
CA CYS A 101 26.78 -14.54 1.04
C CYS A 101 26.67 -13.92 2.44
N GLY A 102 26.14 -14.68 3.41
CA GLY A 102 26.19 -14.31 4.82
C GLY A 102 25.17 -15.07 5.68
N PRO A 103 25.16 -14.85 7.01
CA PRO A 103 24.22 -15.48 7.94
C PRO A 103 22.75 -15.19 7.63
N SER A 104 21.84 -16.09 8.02
CA SER A 104 20.40 -15.85 7.86
C SER A 104 19.96 -14.61 8.65
N GLY A 105 19.12 -13.76 8.06
CA GLY A 105 18.62 -12.54 8.71
C GLY A 105 19.42 -11.26 8.44
N GLU A 106 20.61 -11.34 7.86
CA GLU A 106 21.51 -10.18 7.59
C GLU A 106 21.11 -9.33 6.37
N GLY A 107 19.83 -9.31 6.00
CA GLY A 107 19.33 -8.41 4.96
C GLY A 107 19.62 -8.78 3.50
N LYS A 108 20.09 -10.00 3.18
CA LYS A 108 20.30 -10.43 1.77
C LYS A 108 19.07 -10.23 0.88
N SER A 109 17.90 -10.70 1.33
CA SER A 109 16.62 -10.50 0.64
C SER A 109 16.14 -9.04 0.67
N THR A 110 16.69 -8.23 1.56
CA THR A 110 16.43 -6.79 1.60
C THR A 110 17.11 -6.07 0.43
N ILE A 111 18.29 -6.53 0.01
CA ILE A 111 18.99 -5.97 -1.17
C ILE A 111 18.13 -6.13 -2.42
N THR A 112 17.56 -7.32 -2.65
CA THR A 112 16.65 -7.56 -3.79
C THR A 112 15.38 -6.73 -3.66
N SER A 113 14.82 -6.61 -2.45
CA SER A 113 13.63 -5.77 -2.20
C SER A 113 13.85 -4.29 -2.50
N LEU A 114 15.06 -3.77 -2.23
CA LEU A 114 15.44 -2.39 -2.56
C LEU A 114 15.75 -2.22 -4.04
N LEU A 115 16.37 -3.21 -4.69
CA LEU A 115 16.63 -3.21 -6.12
C LEU A 115 15.34 -3.19 -6.96
N GLU A 116 14.35 -3.98 -6.57
CA GLU A 116 13.01 -4.00 -7.18
C GLU A 116 12.13 -2.82 -6.73
N ARG A 117 12.70 -1.90 -5.93
CA ARG A 117 12.06 -0.70 -5.39
C ARG A 117 10.71 -1.01 -4.73
N PHE A 118 10.61 -2.12 -4.00
CA PHE A 118 9.45 -2.37 -3.11
C PHE A 118 9.47 -1.46 -1.89
N TYR A 119 10.67 -1.05 -1.50
CA TYR A 119 10.92 -0.06 -0.46
C TYR A 119 11.93 0.94 -0.97
N GLU A 120 11.88 2.15 -0.43
CA GLU A 120 12.90 3.16 -0.66
C GLU A 120 13.84 3.25 0.56
N PRO A 121 15.14 3.46 0.35
CA PRO A 121 16.06 3.62 1.46
C PRO A 121 15.81 4.93 2.20
N HIS A 122 16.05 4.96 3.50
CA HIS A 122 15.91 6.17 4.33
C HIS A 122 17.00 7.20 4.01
N ALA A 123 18.22 6.72 3.73
CA ALA A 123 19.33 7.54 3.29
C ALA A 123 20.13 6.81 2.20
N GLY A 124 20.91 7.58 1.43
CA GLY A 124 21.61 7.06 0.26
C GLY A 124 20.70 6.89 -0.95
N ARG A 125 21.22 6.17 -1.95
CA ARG A 125 20.53 5.92 -3.22
C ARG A 125 20.93 4.58 -3.84
N VAL A 126 20.01 4.04 -4.64
CA VAL A 126 20.26 2.87 -5.48
C VAL A 126 20.19 3.35 -6.92
N LEU A 127 21.22 3.02 -7.69
CA LEU A 127 21.41 3.48 -9.06
C LEU A 127 21.36 2.28 -10.01
N LEU A 128 20.75 2.48 -11.17
CA LEU A 128 20.85 1.63 -12.36
C LEU A 128 21.46 2.46 -13.48
N ASP A 129 22.62 2.04 -14.00
CA ASP A 129 23.39 2.77 -15.03
C ASP A 129 23.56 4.25 -14.70
N ASN A 130 23.93 4.52 -13.44
CA ASN A 130 24.16 5.84 -12.88
C ASN A 130 22.90 6.73 -12.75
N GLN A 131 21.70 6.20 -13.01
CA GLN A 131 20.42 6.85 -12.75
C GLN A 131 19.78 6.33 -11.46
N ASP A 132 19.26 7.24 -10.62
CA ASP A 132 18.59 6.85 -9.38
C ASP A 132 17.27 6.12 -9.68
N LEU A 133 17.08 4.95 -9.08
CA LEU A 133 15.86 4.15 -9.23
C LEU A 133 14.59 4.94 -8.88
N ARG A 134 14.69 5.96 -8.02
CA ARG A 134 13.57 6.86 -7.66
C ARG A 134 13.04 7.64 -8.85
N THR A 135 13.89 7.95 -9.82
CA THR A 135 13.55 8.72 -11.02
C THR A 135 12.97 7.85 -12.14
N LEU A 136 13.13 6.53 -12.04
CA LEU A 136 12.73 5.60 -13.08
C LEU A 136 11.26 5.20 -12.93
N ASN A 137 10.61 4.90 -14.07
CA ASN A 137 9.27 4.33 -14.07
C ASN A 137 9.30 2.93 -13.44
N LEU A 138 8.43 2.69 -12.46
CA LEU A 138 8.45 1.47 -11.65
C LEU A 138 8.01 0.24 -12.45
N GLN A 139 7.00 0.40 -13.32
CA GLN A 139 6.52 -0.68 -14.16
C GLN A 139 7.59 -1.10 -15.18
N TRP A 140 8.26 -0.13 -15.78
CA TRP A 140 9.36 -0.38 -16.71
C TRP A 140 10.55 -1.06 -16.00
N LEU A 141 10.93 -0.58 -14.80
CA LEU A 141 12.05 -1.13 -14.03
C LEU A 141 11.85 -2.61 -13.69
N ARG A 142 10.64 -2.99 -13.26
CA ARG A 142 10.30 -4.38 -12.91
C ARG A 142 10.02 -5.29 -14.11
N GLY A 143 9.88 -4.71 -15.30
CA GLY A 143 9.69 -5.43 -16.55
C GLY A 143 10.99 -5.79 -17.27
N GLN A 144 12.14 -5.31 -16.77
CA GLN A 144 13.47 -5.73 -17.24
C GLN A 144 13.87 -7.06 -16.59
#